data_AF-A0AAV4IF16-F1
#
_entry.id   AF-A0AAV4IF16-F1
#
_cell.length_a   1.000
_cell.length_b   1.000
_cell.length_c   1.000
_cell.angle_alpha   90.00
_cell.angle_beta   90.00
_cell.angle_gamma   90.00
#
_symmetry.space_group_name_H-M   'P 1'
#
loop_
_entity.id
_entity.type
_entity.pdbx_description
1 polymer ?
#
loop_
_entity_poly.entity_id
_entity_poly.type
_entity_poly.pdbx_seq_one_letter_code
_entity_poly.pdbx_strand_id
1 'polypeptide(L)'
;MQGKGRRPGLPTLSLTHNLLLKLYFLMLEGGQSYKELKSWLVKLIPNTECVTESRIIHQVNSILKRCSSCTVEEAEQFLAEEYDFHSLQPPLSTLGLNRLHLLGTQPYEHQKLSNTTLTNEVVVALEHFRSKEALQPIFVRKWIETLRSSPNPTLTDKQLRSKVEKAIQQYKKLLRSKSKNPEMLKDFLQCPFFMSTSDTVSDSLKSSNNANVSNQENTPCAECISLKENLAEKEICIKDLKNENKTFCRINEDLNEEMHAKEELIIDLNLDRQKKEALELEVKELKQRLKQSQKDRNLLLDELEEMKKTKLYKKNQSVKKKLLEVSEKNDQLLKQAESGQENHEMLSKKINSLKRKVKSEQSIKSKYKKKFQEQRTINSDLNSMLETDDVTLRTSGSSHRYNDNVRQTYYALQGEANVAATNCSKVIEIVANHLFNTEFNESLPSASTALNFSNEANIIAKQQVATEILANNHFTFACDATSRQKAHYLEQHIVLSNGKTLSLGFSEIASDDSETLLE
;
A
#
# COMPACT_ATOMS: atom_id res chain seq x y z
N MET A 1 -22.26 50.59 -8.01
CA MET A 1 -21.21 50.34 -7.00
C MET A 1 -21.47 48.98 -6.38
N GLN A 2 -20.64 47.97 -6.66
CA GLN A 2 -20.83 46.59 -6.20
C GLN A 2 -20.24 46.42 -4.79
N GLY A 3 -21.11 46.15 -3.81
CA GLY A 3 -20.70 45.64 -2.50
C GLY A 3 -20.31 44.17 -2.62
N LYS A 4 -19.02 43.86 -2.44
CA LYS A 4 -18.49 42.50 -2.38
C LYS A 4 -19.03 41.80 -1.13
N GLY A 5 -20.02 40.94 -1.30
CA GLY A 5 -20.49 40.04 -0.24
C GLY A 5 -19.37 39.13 0.23
N ARG A 6 -18.82 39.41 1.41
CA ARG A 6 -17.91 38.49 2.11
C ARG A 6 -18.74 37.26 2.46
N ARG A 7 -18.40 36.11 1.88
CA ARG A 7 -18.94 34.83 2.34
C ARG A 7 -18.63 34.71 3.84
N PRO A 8 -19.60 34.31 4.69
CA PRO A 8 -19.30 34.01 6.08
C PRO A 8 -18.17 32.99 6.12
N GLY A 9 -17.13 33.27 6.90
CA GLY A 9 -16.02 32.34 7.08
C GLY A 9 -16.58 31.01 7.56
N LEU A 10 -16.28 29.93 6.86
CA LEU A 10 -16.62 28.59 7.33
C LEU A 10 -15.98 28.40 8.72
N PRO A 11 -16.66 27.75 9.67
CA PRO A 11 -16.08 27.45 10.97
C PRO A 11 -14.79 26.64 10.75
N THR A 12 -13.73 27.01 11.46
CA THR A 12 -12.48 26.24 11.51
C THR A 12 -12.78 24.87 12.08
N LEU A 13 -12.85 23.87 11.20
CA LEU A 13 -13.01 22.47 11.57
C LEU A 13 -11.67 21.94 12.09
N SER A 14 -11.66 21.38 13.30
CA SER A 14 -10.55 20.57 13.77
C SER A 14 -10.59 19.19 13.11
N LEU A 15 -9.42 18.66 12.76
CA LEU A 15 -9.33 17.30 12.22
C LEU A 15 -9.44 16.33 13.38
N THR A 16 -10.49 15.54 13.46
CA THR A 16 -10.56 14.41 14.41
C THR A 16 -10.29 13.09 13.71
N HIS A 17 -9.92 12.05 14.47
CA HIS A 17 -9.80 10.69 13.92
C HIS A 17 -11.12 10.24 13.27
N ASN A 18 -12.26 10.58 13.88
CA ASN A 18 -13.59 10.31 13.33
C ASN A 18 -13.82 11.02 11.98
N LEU A 19 -13.47 12.30 11.87
CA LEU A 19 -13.64 13.03 10.61
C LEU A 19 -12.80 12.41 9.49
N LEU A 20 -11.54 12.04 9.79
CA LEU A 20 -10.68 11.38 8.81
C LEU A 20 -11.25 10.04 8.33
N LEU A 21 -11.80 9.23 9.24
CA LEU A 21 -12.47 7.97 8.88
C LEU A 21 -13.75 8.19 8.07
N LYS A 22 -14.59 9.17 8.44
CA LYS A 22 -15.80 9.49 7.69
C LYS A 22 -15.48 9.91 6.25
N LEU A 23 -14.46 10.74 6.06
CA LEU A 23 -14.01 11.12 4.72
C LEU A 23 -13.46 9.91 3.95
N TYR A 24 -12.76 9.00 4.62
CA TYR A 24 -12.28 7.76 4.02
C TYR A 24 -13.43 6.83 3.59
N PHE A 25 -14.45 6.62 4.43
CA PHE A 25 -15.60 5.80 4.06
C PHE A 25 -16.41 6.43 2.93
N LEU A 26 -16.60 7.75 2.94
CA LEU A 26 -17.23 8.47 1.84
C LEU A 26 -16.45 8.30 0.51
N MET A 27 -15.11 8.31 0.57
CA MET A 27 -14.26 8.03 -0.58
C MET A 27 -14.50 6.61 -1.11
N LEU A 28 -14.59 5.60 -0.23
CA LEU A 28 -14.86 4.22 -0.62
C LEU A 28 -16.25 4.05 -1.25
N GLU A 29 -17.30 4.58 -0.63
CA GLU A 29 -18.68 4.51 -1.13
C GLU A 29 -18.84 5.18 -2.50
N GLY A 30 -18.16 6.32 -2.70
CA GLY A 30 -18.17 7.05 -3.96
C GLY A 30 -17.23 6.51 -5.04
N GLY A 31 -16.49 5.42 -4.77
CA GLY A 31 -15.48 4.87 -5.69
C GLY A 31 -14.37 5.85 -6.03
N GLN A 32 -14.04 6.77 -5.13
CA GLN A 32 -13.05 7.83 -5.33
C GLN A 32 -11.64 7.37 -4.97
N SER A 33 -10.64 8.11 -5.44
CA SER A 33 -9.22 7.85 -5.16
C SER A 33 -8.72 8.58 -3.92
N TYR A 34 -7.59 8.13 -3.33
CA TYR A 34 -6.93 8.83 -2.22
C TYR A 34 -6.48 10.26 -2.57
N LYS A 35 -6.28 10.55 -3.87
CA LYS A 35 -6.02 11.90 -4.37
C LYS A 35 -7.21 12.84 -4.12
N GLU A 36 -8.42 12.32 -4.28
CA GLU A 36 -9.65 13.08 -4.05
C GLU A 36 -9.89 13.27 -2.55
N LEU A 37 -9.64 12.24 -1.74
CA LEU A 37 -9.63 12.37 -0.27
C LEU A 37 -8.64 13.44 0.22
N LYS A 38 -7.42 13.49 -0.36
CA LYS A 38 -6.46 14.55 -0.08
C LYS A 38 -7.02 15.92 -0.47
N SER A 39 -7.62 16.06 -1.65
CA SER A 39 -8.26 17.30 -2.11
C SER A 39 -9.34 17.78 -1.14
N TRP A 40 -10.17 16.87 -0.62
CA TRP A 40 -11.17 17.20 0.40
C TRP A 40 -10.54 17.64 1.72
N LEU A 41 -9.52 16.92 2.20
CA LEU A 41 -8.79 17.27 3.41
C LEU A 41 -8.18 18.67 3.32
N VAL A 42 -7.53 19.01 2.21
CA VAL A 42 -6.94 20.34 2.01
C VAL A 42 -7.99 21.45 1.94
N LYS A 43 -9.16 21.17 1.33
CA LYS A 43 -10.27 22.14 1.27
C LYS A 43 -10.90 22.40 2.64
N LEU A 44 -11.03 21.34 3.45
CA LEU A 44 -11.63 21.44 4.78
C LEU A 44 -10.65 21.99 5.81
N ILE A 45 -9.38 21.60 5.71
CA ILE A 45 -8.32 21.85 6.68
C ILE A 45 -7.03 22.20 5.91
N PRO A 46 -6.85 23.48 5.53
CA PRO A 46 -5.73 23.91 4.68
C PRO A 46 -4.33 23.50 5.19
N ASN A 47 -4.16 23.35 6.50
CA ASN A 47 -2.91 22.91 7.13
C ASN A 47 -2.47 21.48 6.77
N THR A 48 -3.28 20.71 6.03
CA THR A 48 -2.94 19.38 5.54
C THR A 48 -2.35 19.34 4.13
N GLU A 49 -2.08 20.48 3.50
CA GLU A 49 -1.56 20.55 2.11
C GLU A 49 -0.29 19.71 1.88
N CYS A 50 0.62 19.74 2.86
CA CYS A 50 1.90 19.03 2.82
C CYS A 50 1.80 17.53 3.18
N VAL A 51 0.59 17.01 3.42
CA VAL A 51 0.38 15.58 3.72
C VAL A 51 0.36 14.78 2.42
N THR A 52 1.10 13.67 2.39
CA THR A 52 1.15 12.77 1.22
C THR A 52 0.03 11.73 1.26
N GLU A 53 -0.36 11.20 0.09
CA GLU A 53 -1.38 10.15 -0.02
C GLU A 53 -1.01 8.91 0.79
N SER A 54 0.25 8.47 0.71
CA SER A 54 0.78 7.34 1.49
C SER A 54 0.65 7.54 3.01
N ARG A 55 0.76 8.79 3.48
CA ARG A 55 0.56 9.12 4.91
C ARG A 55 -0.91 9.01 5.29
N ILE A 56 -1.82 9.51 4.45
CA ILE A 56 -3.27 9.37 4.67
C ILE A 56 -3.62 7.89 4.77
N ILE A 57 -3.17 7.07 3.81
CA ILE A 57 -3.38 5.61 3.80
C ILE A 57 -2.88 4.96 5.09
N HIS A 58 -1.63 5.22 5.45
CA HIS A 58 -1.03 4.66 6.67
C HIS A 58 -1.86 5.03 7.91
N GLN A 59 -2.34 6.27 7.98
CA GLN A 59 -3.01 6.77 9.17
C GLN A 59 -4.43 6.24 9.29
N VAL A 60 -5.19 6.20 8.20
CA VAL A 60 -6.47 5.49 8.16
C VAL A 60 -6.30 4.05 8.64
N ASN A 61 -5.31 3.31 8.11
CA ASN A 61 -5.04 1.94 8.53
C ASN A 61 -4.64 1.83 10.01
N SER A 62 -3.88 2.79 10.53
CA SER A 62 -3.49 2.84 11.94
C SER A 62 -4.68 3.09 12.85
N ILE A 63 -5.58 3.99 12.46
CA ILE A 63 -6.81 4.31 13.20
C ILE A 63 -7.74 3.09 13.20
N LEU A 64 -7.97 2.48 12.03
CA LEU A 64 -8.78 1.27 11.91
C LEU A 64 -8.23 0.13 12.78
N LYS A 65 -6.91 -0.10 12.74
CA LYS A 65 -6.26 -1.12 13.56
C LYS A 65 -6.44 -0.84 15.05
N ARG A 66 -6.27 0.41 15.49
CA ARG A 66 -6.47 0.79 16.90
C ARG A 66 -7.92 0.59 17.33
N CYS A 67 -8.88 1.02 16.51
CA CYS A 67 -10.31 0.81 16.79
C CYS A 67 -10.64 -0.68 16.91
N SER A 68 -10.02 -1.55 16.11
CA SER A 68 -10.24 -3.00 16.20
C SER A 68 -9.65 -3.68 17.46
N SER A 69 -8.75 -2.99 18.18
CA SER A 69 -8.07 -3.51 19.38
C SER A 69 -8.58 -2.94 20.70
N CYS A 70 -9.50 -1.98 20.66
CA CYS A 70 -10.01 -1.27 21.83
C CYS A 70 -11.47 -1.68 22.11
N THR A 71 -11.92 -1.42 23.33
CA THR A 71 -13.36 -1.49 23.66
C THR A 71 -14.15 -0.38 22.94
N VAL A 72 -15.47 -0.49 22.90
CA VAL A 72 -16.33 0.49 22.21
C VAL A 72 -16.16 1.90 22.81
N GLU A 73 -16.16 2.00 24.14
CA GLU A 73 -16.01 3.25 24.88
C GLU A 73 -14.64 3.92 24.62
N GLU A 74 -13.56 3.13 24.66
CA GLU A 74 -12.21 3.60 24.32
C GLU A 74 -12.09 4.04 22.85
N ALA A 75 -12.76 3.33 21.94
CA ALA A 75 -12.78 3.68 20.53
C ALA A 75 -13.53 4.99 20.30
N GLU A 76 -14.66 5.22 20.96
CA GLU A 76 -15.41 6.49 20.87
C GLU A 76 -14.59 7.66 21.38
N GLN A 77 -13.93 7.51 22.53
CA GLN A 77 -13.06 8.55 23.07
C GLN A 77 -11.89 8.84 22.12
N PHE A 78 -11.21 7.80 21.64
CA PHE A 78 -10.11 7.93 20.67
C PHE A 78 -10.55 8.59 19.36
N LEU A 79 -11.75 8.25 18.85
CA LEU A 79 -12.27 8.82 17.62
C LEU A 79 -12.62 10.31 17.75
N ALA A 80 -12.98 10.75 18.96
CA ALA A 80 -13.27 12.15 19.27
C ALA A 80 -12.00 13.02 19.43
N GLU A 81 -10.83 12.41 19.68
CA GLU A 81 -9.56 13.14 19.81
C GLU A 81 -9.19 13.90 18.53
N GLU A 82 -8.62 15.09 18.73
CA GLU A 82 -8.03 15.88 17.65
C GLU A 82 -6.79 15.16 17.11
N TYR A 83 -6.75 15.02 15.80
CA TYR A 83 -5.70 14.34 15.06
C TYR A 83 -4.85 15.37 14.32
N ASP A 84 -3.57 15.41 14.67
CA ASP A 84 -2.58 16.24 13.99
C ASP A 84 -1.63 15.38 13.15
N PHE A 85 -1.61 15.63 11.84
CA PHE A 85 -0.67 14.98 10.90
C PHE A 85 0.79 15.30 11.21
N HIS A 86 1.05 16.42 11.88
CA HIS A 86 2.38 16.91 12.23
C HIS A 86 2.85 16.40 13.59
N SER A 87 1.95 15.83 14.38
CA SER A 87 2.29 15.22 15.65
C SER A 87 3.18 13.99 15.43
N LEU A 88 4.25 13.92 16.24
CA LEU A 88 5.17 12.80 16.30
C LEU A 88 4.84 11.93 17.52
N GLN A 89 5.21 10.66 17.45
CA GLN A 89 5.11 9.78 18.62
C GLN A 89 6.27 10.07 19.60
N PRO A 90 6.10 9.79 20.90
CA PRO A 90 7.22 9.74 21.83
C PRO A 90 8.32 8.82 21.28
N PRO A 91 9.61 9.15 21.50
CA PRO A 91 10.14 10.25 22.33
C PRO A 91 10.32 11.59 21.58
N LEU A 92 9.99 11.69 20.29
CA LEU A 92 10.26 12.92 19.53
C LEU A 92 9.33 14.07 19.94
N SER A 93 8.05 13.77 20.18
CA SER A 93 7.10 14.77 20.69
C SER A 93 7.46 15.28 22.08
N THR A 94 8.05 14.44 22.94
CA THR A 94 8.50 14.86 24.27
C THR A 94 9.68 15.84 24.22
N LEU A 95 10.40 15.89 23.09
CA LEU A 95 11.43 16.90 22.81
C LEU A 95 10.86 18.20 22.21
N GLY A 96 9.52 18.31 22.11
CA GLY A 96 8.84 19.41 21.41
C GLY A 96 9.04 19.37 19.89
N LEU A 97 9.48 18.25 19.33
CA LEU A 97 9.63 18.10 17.88
C LEU A 97 8.28 17.76 17.26
N ASN A 98 7.95 18.46 16.19
CA ASN A 98 6.88 18.10 15.29
C ASN A 98 7.48 17.72 13.92
N ARG A 99 6.65 17.23 13.01
CA ARG A 99 7.07 16.86 11.66
C ARG A 99 7.67 18.04 10.89
N LEU A 100 7.12 19.24 11.08
CA LEU A 100 7.54 20.44 10.36
C LEU A 100 8.95 20.90 10.76
N HIS A 101 9.32 20.74 12.03
CA HIS A 101 10.68 20.90 12.54
C HIS A 101 11.59 19.92 11.83
N LEU A 102 11.28 18.61 11.89
CA LEU A 102 12.12 17.57 11.30
C LEU A 102 12.37 17.76 9.80
N LEU A 103 11.35 18.16 9.05
CA LEU A 103 11.46 18.42 7.60
C LEU A 103 12.14 19.75 7.26
N GLY A 104 12.48 20.58 8.25
CA GLY A 104 13.13 21.89 8.05
C GLY A 104 12.19 22.97 7.51
N THR A 105 10.87 22.74 7.56
CA THR A 105 9.86 23.73 7.12
C THR A 105 9.56 24.78 8.19
N GLN A 106 9.86 24.48 9.45
CA GLN A 106 9.80 25.43 10.56
C GLN A 106 11.16 25.44 11.27
N PRO A 107 11.68 26.63 11.64
CA PRO A 107 12.90 26.70 12.43
C PRO A 107 12.67 26.05 13.79
N TYR A 108 13.60 25.21 14.21
CA TYR A 108 13.57 24.62 15.53
C TYR A 108 14.28 25.56 16.50
N GLU A 109 13.52 26.31 17.29
CA GLU A 109 14.09 27.16 18.34
C GLU A 109 14.54 26.29 19.52
N HIS A 110 15.86 26.21 19.74
CA HIS A 110 16.52 25.39 20.77
C HIS A 110 16.16 25.72 22.23
N GLN A 111 15.15 26.54 22.48
CA GLN A 111 15.04 27.30 23.72
C GLN A 111 14.78 26.49 25.01
N LYS A 112 14.50 25.18 25.00
CA LYS A 112 14.21 24.43 26.24
C LYS A 112 14.63 22.95 26.28
N LEU A 113 15.82 22.58 25.79
CA LEU A 113 16.34 21.21 25.94
C LEU A 113 17.49 21.07 26.93
N SER A 114 17.64 22.01 27.87
CA SER A 114 18.80 22.10 28.77
C SER A 114 19.09 20.83 29.59
N ASN A 115 18.14 19.90 29.76
CA ASN A 115 18.32 18.72 30.61
C ASN A 115 17.94 17.36 29.96
N THR A 116 17.50 17.31 28.70
CA THR A 116 17.05 16.02 28.15
C THR A 116 18.21 15.27 27.52
N THR A 117 18.60 14.16 28.15
CA THR A 117 19.67 13.29 27.64
C THR A 117 19.21 12.63 26.34
N LEU A 118 20.01 12.74 25.28
CA LEU A 118 19.76 12.03 24.03
C LEU A 118 19.89 10.52 24.27
N THR A 119 18.78 9.80 24.22
CA THR A 119 18.74 8.34 24.42
C THR A 119 18.80 7.56 23.10
N ASN A 120 19.08 6.26 23.17
CA ASN A 120 18.98 5.37 22.02
C ASN A 120 17.56 5.36 21.41
N GLU A 121 16.52 5.54 22.24
CA GLU A 121 15.13 5.63 21.78
C GLU A 121 14.93 6.78 20.79
N VAL A 122 15.51 7.95 21.06
CA VAL A 122 15.44 9.11 20.16
C VAL A 122 16.12 8.80 18.83
N VAL A 123 17.30 8.16 18.86
CA VAL A 123 18.02 7.78 17.64
C VAL A 123 17.21 6.79 16.79
N VAL A 124 16.63 5.78 17.44
CA VAL A 124 15.76 4.80 16.78
C VAL A 124 14.52 5.48 16.20
N ALA A 125 13.90 6.41 16.93
CA ALA A 125 12.73 7.14 16.46
C ALA A 125 13.05 8.04 15.25
N LEU A 126 14.20 8.73 15.25
CA LEU A 126 14.68 9.50 14.11
C LEU A 126 14.95 8.59 12.89
N GLU A 127 15.51 7.40 13.08
CA GLU A 127 15.74 6.45 11.99
C GLU A 127 14.44 5.85 11.42
N HIS A 128 13.44 5.61 12.28
CA HIS A 128 12.10 5.21 11.83
C HIS A 128 11.43 6.33 11.03
N PHE A 129 11.51 7.57 11.52
CA PHE A 129 10.99 8.73 10.80
C PHE A 129 11.69 8.89 9.45
N ARG A 130 13.03 8.83 9.42
CA ARG A 130 13.83 8.86 8.18
C ARG A 130 13.37 7.82 7.18
N SER A 131 13.23 6.56 7.63
CA SER A 131 12.84 5.45 6.76
C SER A 131 11.41 5.62 6.24
N LYS A 132 10.49 6.13 7.06
CA LYS A 132 9.09 6.34 6.69
C LYS A 132 8.90 7.49 5.69
N GLU A 133 9.66 8.56 5.83
CA GLU A 133 9.61 9.75 4.96
C GLU A 133 10.64 9.66 3.80
N ALA A 134 11.29 8.51 3.61
CA ALA A 134 12.30 8.25 2.57
C ALA A 134 13.44 9.30 2.53
N LEU A 135 13.87 9.77 3.71
CA LEU A 135 14.90 10.80 3.83
C LEU A 135 16.31 10.21 3.71
N GLN A 136 17.25 11.06 3.28
CA GLN A 136 18.66 10.71 3.13
C GLN A 136 19.29 10.26 4.47
N PRO A 137 20.25 9.33 4.49
CA PRO A 137 20.93 8.87 5.72
C PRO A 137 21.60 9.97 6.54
N ILE A 138 21.92 11.11 5.91
CA ILE A 138 22.46 12.29 6.60
C ILE A 138 21.45 12.94 7.56
N PHE A 139 20.16 12.68 7.39
CA PHE A 139 19.07 13.24 8.20
C PHE A 139 19.26 12.97 9.70
N VAL A 140 19.40 11.69 10.08
CA VAL A 140 19.50 11.29 11.50
C VAL A 140 20.73 11.92 12.14
N ARG A 141 21.83 12.01 11.39
CA ARG A 141 23.08 12.62 11.84
C ARG A 141 22.92 14.11 12.14
N LYS A 142 22.37 14.87 11.18
CA LYS A 142 22.10 16.30 11.38
C LYS A 142 21.21 16.55 12.59
N TRP A 143 20.19 15.73 12.79
CA TRP A 143 19.28 15.88 13.94
C TRP A 143 19.93 15.49 15.26
N ILE A 144 20.79 14.47 15.30
CA ILE A 144 21.57 14.14 16.50
C ILE A 144 22.52 15.30 16.86
N GLU A 145 23.17 15.91 15.87
CA GLU A 145 24.03 17.08 16.08
C GLU A 145 23.24 18.29 16.56
N THR A 146 22.07 18.54 15.95
CA THR A 146 21.15 19.64 16.29
C THR A 146 20.59 19.48 17.71
N LEU A 147 20.28 18.26 18.14
CA LEU A 147 19.79 17.98 19.50
C LEU A 147 20.89 17.96 20.55
N ARG A 148 22.17 17.98 20.14
CA ARG A 148 23.30 17.99 21.06
C ARG A 148 23.61 19.43 21.48
N SER A 149 23.13 19.82 22.65
CA SER A 149 23.42 21.13 23.25
C SER A 149 24.87 21.30 23.74
N SER A 150 25.78 20.34 23.50
CA SER A 150 27.14 20.34 24.08
C SER A 150 28.25 20.68 23.06
N PRO A 151 29.14 21.65 23.38
CA PRO A 151 30.24 22.11 22.53
C PRO A 151 31.44 21.15 22.48
N ASN A 152 31.27 19.89 22.89
CA ASN A 152 32.32 18.87 22.80
C ASN A 152 32.82 18.73 21.35
N PRO A 153 34.05 18.21 21.14
CA PRO A 153 34.62 18.09 19.80
C PRO A 153 33.68 17.34 18.86
N THR A 154 33.54 17.88 17.65
CA THR A 154 32.82 17.26 16.53
C THR A 154 33.40 15.87 16.30
N LEU A 155 32.62 14.83 16.62
CA LEU A 155 32.94 13.49 16.12
C LEU A 155 33.06 13.59 14.61
N THR A 156 34.06 12.91 14.05
CA THR A 156 34.14 12.81 12.59
C THR A 156 32.84 12.17 12.07
N ASP A 157 32.35 12.63 10.93
CA ASP A 157 31.10 12.14 10.33
C ASP A 157 31.05 10.60 10.22
N LYS A 158 32.22 9.99 9.98
CA LYS A 158 32.42 8.53 9.95
C LYS A 158 32.15 7.84 11.28
N GLN A 159 32.58 8.44 12.40
CA GLN A 159 32.36 7.90 13.75
C GLN A 159 30.88 7.98 14.15
N LEU A 160 30.23 9.12 13.88
CA LEU A 160 28.81 9.29 14.15
C LEU A 160 27.98 8.27 13.37
N ARG A 161 28.28 8.09 12.08
CA ARG A 161 27.63 7.09 11.23
C ARG A 161 27.77 5.67 11.80
N SER A 162 29.00 5.27 12.15
CA SER A 162 29.28 3.94 12.72
C SER A 162 28.50 3.70 14.02
N LYS A 163 28.39 4.71 14.89
CA LYS A 163 27.66 4.61 16.17
C LYS A 163 26.15 4.53 15.98
N VAL A 164 25.56 5.35 15.12
CA VAL A 164 24.14 5.25 14.76
C VAL A 164 23.84 3.87 14.19
N GLU A 165 24.67 3.38 13.27
CA GLU A 165 24.49 2.06 12.66
C GLU A 165 24.57 0.93 13.70
N LYS A 166 25.56 0.97 14.61
CA LYS A 166 25.67 0.01 15.73
C LYS A 166 24.43 0.05 16.62
N ALA A 167 23.93 1.22 17.00
CA ALA A 167 22.72 1.35 17.81
C ALA A 167 21.48 0.77 17.12
N ILE A 168 21.30 1.05 15.82
CA ILE A 168 20.18 0.50 15.04
C ILE A 168 20.30 -1.02 14.86
N GLN A 169 21.52 -1.55 14.66
CA GLN A 169 21.75 -3.00 14.59
C GLN A 169 21.46 -3.69 15.93
N GLN A 170 21.90 -3.10 17.06
CA GLN A 170 21.59 -3.60 18.40
C GLN A 170 20.08 -3.59 18.67
N TYR A 171 19.39 -2.49 18.35
CA TYR A 171 17.94 -2.41 18.41
C TYR A 171 17.25 -3.53 17.62
N LYS A 172 17.65 -3.75 16.35
CA LYS A 172 17.08 -4.82 15.52
C LYS A 172 17.32 -6.21 16.12
N LYS A 173 18.49 -6.45 16.73
CA LYS A 173 18.81 -7.71 17.41
C LYS A 173 17.91 -7.91 18.63
N LEU A 174 17.79 -6.90 19.48
CA LEU A 174 16.98 -6.95 20.71
C LEU A 174 15.48 -7.06 20.41
N LEU A 175 15.00 -6.38 19.36
CA LEU A 175 13.60 -6.47 18.92
C LEU A 175 13.23 -7.90 18.50
N ARG A 176 14.13 -8.64 17.84
CA ARG A 176 13.93 -10.05 17.48
C ARG A 176 13.87 -10.98 18.70
N SER A 177 14.50 -10.60 19.81
CA SER A 177 14.47 -11.34 21.07
C SER A 177 13.51 -10.78 22.11
N LYS A 178 12.63 -9.83 21.73
CA LYS A 178 11.73 -9.12 22.66
C LYS A 178 10.84 -10.08 23.48
N SER A 179 10.41 -11.20 22.89
CA SER A 179 9.59 -12.20 23.59
C SER A 179 10.34 -12.95 24.69
N LYS A 180 11.68 -12.99 24.63
CA LYS A 180 12.52 -13.69 25.62
C LYS A 180 12.96 -12.75 26.74
N ASN A 181 13.43 -11.54 26.38
CA ASN A 181 13.98 -10.57 27.34
C ASN A 181 13.44 -9.15 27.05
N PRO A 182 12.21 -8.80 27.48
CA PRO A 182 11.63 -7.48 27.24
C PRO A 182 12.38 -6.34 27.96
N GLU A 183 12.88 -6.59 29.18
CA GLU A 183 13.61 -5.58 29.98
C GLU A 183 14.90 -5.11 29.28
N MET A 184 15.66 -6.02 28.66
CA MET A 184 16.89 -5.63 27.93
C MET A 184 16.64 -4.63 26.79
N LEU A 185 15.48 -4.73 26.12
CA LEU A 185 15.12 -3.77 25.08
C LEU A 185 14.76 -2.41 25.70
N LYS A 186 14.04 -2.42 26.82
CA LYS A 186 13.64 -1.20 27.53
C LYS A 186 14.87 -0.47 28.09
N ASP A 187 15.76 -1.20 28.76
CA ASP A 187 17.03 -0.67 29.26
C ASP A 187 17.86 -0.07 28.13
N PHE A 188 17.99 -0.80 27.00
CA PHE A 188 18.71 -0.30 25.84
C PHE A 188 18.12 1.00 25.29
N LEU A 189 16.80 1.11 25.16
CA LEU A 189 16.14 2.31 24.64
C LEU A 189 16.32 3.52 25.58
N GLN A 190 16.27 3.29 26.90
CA GLN A 190 16.45 4.32 27.92
C GLN A 190 17.92 4.72 28.13
N CYS A 191 18.87 3.86 27.76
CA CYS A 191 20.29 4.18 27.84
C CYS A 191 20.63 5.46 27.05
N PRO A 192 21.42 6.37 27.63
CA PRO A 192 21.99 7.49 26.91
C PRO A 192 22.72 6.99 25.65
N PHE A 193 22.56 7.71 24.55
CA PHE A 193 23.29 7.45 23.33
C PHE A 193 24.76 7.87 23.53
N PHE A 194 25.54 6.99 24.15
CA PHE A 194 26.91 7.27 24.54
C PHE A 194 27.82 7.42 23.32
N MET A 195 28.40 8.62 23.20
CA MET A 195 29.32 8.96 22.13
C MET A 195 30.78 9.08 22.59
N SER A 196 31.19 8.40 23.67
CA SER A 196 32.58 8.37 24.14
C SER A 196 33.55 7.84 23.07
N THR A 197 34.67 8.54 22.86
CA THR A 197 35.74 8.22 21.90
C THR A 197 36.77 7.23 22.44
N SER A 198 36.52 6.61 23.59
CA SER A 198 37.41 5.59 24.15
C SER A 198 37.19 4.24 23.44
N ASP A 199 37.78 4.09 22.25
CA ASP A 199 38.28 2.80 21.77
C ASP A 199 39.57 2.45 22.55
N THR A 200 39.51 2.52 23.87
CA THR A 200 40.54 2.01 24.76
C THR A 200 39.93 0.89 25.58
N VAL A 201 40.47 -0.31 25.33
CA VAL A 201 40.43 -1.55 26.11
C VAL A 201 39.42 -2.61 25.69
N SER A 202 39.96 -3.68 25.09
CA SER A 202 39.70 -5.05 25.54
C SER A 202 40.94 -5.93 25.34
N ASP A 203 42.03 -5.54 26.02
CA ASP A 203 43.14 -6.42 26.43
C ASP A 203 43.30 -6.23 27.94
N SER A 204 42.52 -6.96 28.72
CA SER A 204 42.70 -7.17 30.18
C SER A 204 41.45 -7.85 30.74
N LEU A 205 41.41 -9.18 30.62
CA LEU A 205 40.65 -10.07 31.51
C LEU A 205 41.16 -11.50 31.31
N LYS A 206 42.39 -11.74 31.78
CA LYS A 206 42.87 -13.04 32.24
C LYS A 206 43.64 -12.81 33.53
N SER A 207 42.90 -12.72 34.62
CA SER A 207 43.42 -12.86 35.97
C SER A 207 42.25 -13.21 36.87
N SER A 208 42.21 -14.45 37.36
CA SER A 208 41.94 -14.81 38.77
C SER A 208 41.65 -16.31 38.91
N ASN A 209 42.17 -16.89 40.00
CA ASN A 209 42.10 -18.26 40.53
C ASN A 209 43.26 -19.16 40.05
N ASN A 210 44.17 -19.69 40.86
CA ASN A 210 44.37 -19.79 42.32
C ASN A 210 45.89 -19.96 42.54
N ALA A 211 46.53 -19.18 43.43
CA ALA A 211 46.77 -19.47 44.84
C ALA A 211 47.89 -20.52 45.11
N ASN A 212 48.94 -20.02 45.76
CA ASN A 212 49.88 -20.67 46.70
C ASN A 212 50.77 -21.82 46.22
N VAL A 213 52.05 -21.51 45.96
CA VAL A 213 53.21 -22.03 46.74
C VAL A 213 54.32 -20.99 46.69
N SER A 214 54.54 -20.31 47.80
CA SER A 214 55.68 -19.42 48.06
C SER A 214 56.85 -20.24 48.61
N ASN A 215 57.91 -20.41 47.83
CA ASN A 215 59.22 -20.78 48.36
C ASN A 215 59.90 -19.51 48.88
N GLN A 216 59.90 -19.36 50.20
CA GLN A 216 60.82 -18.51 50.96
C GLN A 216 61.72 -19.43 51.77
N GLU A 217 62.98 -19.59 51.35
CA GLU A 217 64.04 -20.03 52.24
C GLU A 217 64.71 -18.78 52.82
N ASN A 218 64.64 -18.69 54.14
CA ASN A 218 65.28 -17.66 54.94
C ASN A 218 66.78 -17.94 55.10
N THR A 219 67.49 -16.83 55.18
CA THR A 219 68.90 -16.63 55.51
C THR A 219 69.20 -16.93 57.02
N PRO A 220 70.49 -16.91 57.44
CA PRO A 220 71.04 -17.58 58.63
C PRO A 220 71.19 -16.66 59.85
N CYS A 221 71.78 -17.19 60.95
CA CYS A 221 72.78 -16.56 61.86
C CYS A 221 72.52 -16.74 63.38
N ALA A 222 73.59 -17.14 64.10
CA ALA A 222 74.01 -16.87 65.50
C ALA A 222 74.78 -18.14 66.01
N GLU A 223 76.12 -18.22 66.20
CA GLU A 223 77.10 -17.40 66.96
C GLU A 223 76.56 -16.97 68.35
N CYS A 224 77.22 -17.13 69.51
CA CYS A 224 78.60 -17.44 69.94
C CYS A 224 78.54 -17.76 71.46
N ILE A 225 79.58 -18.40 72.03
CA ILE A 225 80.41 -17.90 73.16
C ILE A 225 81.40 -19.00 73.62
N SER A 226 82.59 -18.52 73.95
CA SER A 226 83.89 -19.15 74.13
C SER A 226 84.29 -19.40 75.60
N LEU A 227 85.41 -20.13 75.80
CA LEU A 227 86.56 -19.91 76.74
C LEU A 227 87.20 -21.28 77.09
N LYS A 228 88.40 -21.63 76.59
CA LYS A 228 89.80 -21.28 76.95
C LYS A 228 90.38 -21.91 78.24
N GLU A 229 91.35 -22.80 77.99
CA GLU A 229 92.72 -22.93 78.54
C GLU A 229 93.03 -23.41 79.98
N ASN A 230 93.76 -24.55 80.01
CA ASN A 230 94.97 -24.90 80.78
C ASN A 230 94.96 -24.98 82.33
N LEU A 231 95.28 -26.18 82.88
CA LEU A 231 96.57 -26.46 83.54
C LEU A 231 96.68 -27.92 84.06
N ALA A 232 97.81 -28.53 83.68
CA ALA A 232 98.71 -29.40 84.44
C ALA A 232 98.20 -30.61 85.26
N GLU A 233 98.52 -31.79 84.69
CA GLU A 233 99.39 -32.83 85.26
C GLU A 233 99.09 -33.52 86.60
N LYS A 234 99.26 -34.85 86.53
CA LYS A 234 99.42 -35.88 87.60
C LYS A 234 98.13 -36.41 88.22
N GLU A 235 97.62 -37.49 87.62
CA GLU A 235 97.51 -38.78 88.34
C GLU A 235 97.29 -39.91 87.32
N ILE A 236 98.43 -40.52 86.99
CA ILE A 236 98.58 -41.69 86.13
C ILE A 236 98.04 -42.91 86.87
N CYS A 237 97.45 -43.85 86.10
CA CYS A 237 97.44 -45.30 86.36
C CYS A 237 96.15 -46.03 86.82
N ILE A 238 94.93 -45.46 86.80
CA ILE A 238 93.68 -46.27 86.98
C ILE A 238 92.45 -45.73 86.17
N LYS A 239 92.66 -45.04 85.03
CA LYS A 239 91.55 -44.51 84.18
C LYS A 239 91.42 -45.15 82.80
N ASP A 240 92.44 -45.88 82.33
CA ASP A 240 92.47 -46.37 80.94
C ASP A 240 91.52 -47.56 80.69
N LEU A 241 91.24 -48.40 81.71
CA LEU A 241 90.28 -49.51 81.59
C LEU A 241 88.79 -49.09 81.72
N LYS A 242 88.50 -47.93 82.32
CA LYS A 242 87.12 -47.38 82.38
C LYS A 242 86.81 -46.49 81.19
N ASN A 243 87.81 -45.87 80.55
CA ASN A 243 87.61 -45.10 79.34
C ASN A 243 87.39 -46.00 78.12
N GLU A 244 88.14 -47.10 77.94
CA GLU A 244 87.90 -48.05 76.84
C GLU A 244 86.50 -48.66 76.86
N ASN A 245 85.96 -48.97 78.05
CA ASN A 245 84.60 -49.48 78.18
C ASN A 245 83.53 -48.39 77.91
N LYS A 246 83.86 -47.12 78.14
CA LYS A 246 83.00 -45.96 77.87
C LYS A 246 83.03 -45.58 76.38
N THR A 247 84.16 -45.74 75.69
CA THR A 247 84.24 -45.63 74.23
C THR A 247 83.53 -46.80 73.55
N PHE A 248 83.63 -48.02 74.09
CA PHE A 248 82.91 -49.18 73.57
C PHE A 248 81.39 -49.02 73.71
N CYS A 249 80.89 -48.52 74.85
CA CYS A 249 79.46 -48.21 75.01
C CYS A 249 78.99 -47.11 74.03
N ARG A 250 79.78 -46.05 73.83
CA ARG A 250 79.46 -45.00 72.85
C ARG A 250 79.44 -45.50 71.41
N ILE A 251 80.40 -46.32 71.02
CA ILE A 251 80.44 -46.92 69.67
C ILE A 251 79.21 -47.82 69.45
N ASN A 252 78.75 -48.53 70.49
CA ASN A 252 77.58 -49.39 70.39
C ASN A 252 76.25 -48.59 70.37
N GLU A 253 76.20 -47.46 71.08
CA GLU A 253 75.10 -46.49 70.99
C GLU A 253 75.06 -45.85 69.60
N ASP A 254 76.19 -45.37 69.08
CA ASP A 254 76.33 -44.80 67.73
C ASP A 254 75.95 -45.81 66.64
N LEU A 255 76.33 -47.10 66.80
CA LEU A 255 75.94 -48.16 65.86
C LEU A 255 74.43 -48.44 65.89
N ASN A 256 73.82 -48.44 67.08
CA ASN A 256 72.38 -48.63 67.23
C ASN A 256 71.59 -47.44 66.69
N GLU A 257 72.07 -46.20 66.89
CA GLU A 257 71.49 -45.01 66.29
C GLU A 257 71.61 -45.03 64.76
N GLU A 258 72.77 -45.43 64.22
CA GLU A 258 72.95 -45.60 62.78
C GLU A 258 72.05 -46.70 62.20
N MET A 259 71.86 -47.80 62.94
CA MET A 259 70.98 -48.89 62.54
C MET A 259 69.51 -48.47 62.57
N HIS A 260 69.07 -47.74 63.60
CA HIS A 260 67.71 -47.18 63.65
C HIS A 260 67.47 -46.14 62.56
N ALA A 261 68.43 -45.26 62.27
CA ALA A 261 68.34 -44.32 61.16
C ALA A 261 68.22 -45.03 59.79
N LYS A 262 68.92 -46.16 59.62
CA LYS A 262 68.78 -47.01 58.42
C LYS A 262 67.43 -47.71 58.35
N GLU A 263 66.89 -48.18 59.47
CA GLU A 263 65.54 -48.76 59.53
C GLU A 263 64.46 -47.73 59.19
N GLU A 264 64.57 -46.51 59.73
CA GLU A 264 63.64 -45.41 59.44
C GLU A 264 63.69 -45.02 57.95
N LEU A 265 64.89 -44.93 57.36
CA LEU A 265 65.07 -44.69 55.92
C LEU A 265 64.43 -45.79 55.06
N ILE A 266 64.53 -47.06 55.47
CA ILE A 266 63.90 -48.18 54.77
C ILE A 266 62.36 -48.09 54.84
N ILE A 267 61.82 -47.66 55.97
CA ILE A 267 60.37 -47.45 56.14
C ILE A 267 59.89 -46.32 55.22
N ASP A 268 60.59 -45.20 55.19
CA ASP A 268 60.26 -44.05 54.33
C ASP A 268 60.32 -44.41 52.83
N LEU A 269 61.37 -45.13 52.41
CA LEU A 269 61.50 -45.59 51.03
C LEU A 269 60.37 -46.56 50.63
N ASN A 270 59.93 -47.42 51.55
CA ASN A 270 58.80 -48.32 51.31
C ASN A 270 57.47 -47.55 51.24
N LEU A 271 57.28 -46.54 52.09
CA LEU A 271 56.10 -45.68 52.07
C LEU A 271 56.03 -44.88 50.76
N ASP A 272 57.16 -44.34 50.30
CA ASP A 272 57.23 -43.62 49.04
C ASP A 272 57.02 -44.52 47.82
N ARG A 273 57.49 -45.78 47.89
CA ARG A 273 57.16 -46.79 46.88
C ARG A 273 55.66 -47.07 46.83
N GLN A 274 55.00 -47.25 47.98
CA GLN A 274 53.55 -47.45 48.04
C GLN A 274 52.77 -46.25 47.49
N LYS A 275 53.18 -45.02 47.85
CA LYS A 275 52.59 -43.79 47.29
C LYS A 275 52.76 -43.72 45.79
N LYS A 276 53.93 -44.07 45.27
CA LYS A 276 54.20 -44.10 43.82
C LYS A 276 53.31 -45.12 43.11
N GLU A 277 53.19 -46.34 43.65
CA GLU A 277 52.32 -47.39 43.10
C GLU A 277 50.84 -46.96 43.10
N ALA A 278 50.36 -46.29 44.16
CA ALA A 278 49.01 -45.73 44.23
C ALA A 278 48.78 -44.63 43.18
N LEU A 279 49.73 -43.70 43.03
CA LEU A 279 49.68 -42.65 42.00
C LEU A 279 49.70 -43.22 40.58
N GLU A 280 50.49 -44.27 40.32
CA GLU A 280 50.50 -44.94 39.01
C GLU A 280 49.15 -45.59 38.67
N LEU A 281 48.46 -46.14 39.68
CA LEU A 281 47.12 -46.71 39.51
C LEU A 281 46.08 -45.61 39.24
N GLU A 282 46.12 -44.51 39.99
CA GLU A 282 45.24 -43.36 39.78
C GLU A 282 45.45 -42.75 38.37
N VAL A 283 46.70 -42.60 37.93
CA VAL A 283 47.01 -42.12 36.56
C VAL A 283 46.47 -43.07 35.49
N LYS A 284 46.53 -44.38 35.70
CA LYS A 284 45.94 -45.36 34.77
C LYS A 284 44.42 -45.22 34.71
N GLU A 285 43.76 -45.07 35.85
CA GLU A 285 42.31 -44.88 35.91
C GLU A 285 41.88 -43.57 35.24
N LEU A 286 42.57 -42.46 35.51
CA LEU A 286 42.32 -41.16 34.87
C LEU A 286 42.52 -41.24 33.35
N LYS A 287 43.55 -41.94 32.86
CA LYS A 287 43.74 -42.18 31.42
C LYS A 287 42.59 -42.99 30.81
N GLN A 288 42.05 -43.97 31.52
CA GLN A 288 40.91 -44.75 31.05
C GLN A 288 39.63 -43.91 31.03
N ARG A 289 39.36 -43.12 32.07
CA ARG A 289 38.24 -42.17 32.11
C ARG A 289 38.33 -41.13 31.00
N LEU A 290 39.52 -40.60 30.72
CA LEU A 290 39.74 -39.66 29.62
C LEU A 290 39.44 -40.30 28.26
N LYS A 291 39.90 -41.54 28.02
CA LYS A 291 39.60 -42.28 26.78
C LYS A 291 38.09 -42.52 26.62
N GLN A 292 37.39 -42.85 27.70
CA GLN A 292 35.94 -43.05 27.65
C GLN A 292 35.21 -41.73 27.36
N SER A 293 35.56 -40.65 28.07
CA SER A 293 34.99 -39.32 27.82
C SER A 293 35.23 -38.84 26.38
N GLN A 294 36.39 -39.13 25.79
CA GLN A 294 36.68 -38.84 24.39
C GLN A 294 35.78 -39.63 23.42
N LYS A 295 35.50 -40.91 23.71
CA LYS A 295 34.57 -41.72 22.92
C LYS A 295 33.15 -41.18 23.00
N ASP A 296 32.68 -40.86 24.21
CA ASP A 296 31.34 -40.33 24.44
C ASP A 296 31.16 -38.98 23.75
N ARG A 297 32.19 -38.12 23.79
CA ARG A 297 32.21 -36.84 23.07
C ARG A 297 32.07 -37.04 21.56
N ASN A 298 32.78 -38.01 20.99
CA ASN A 298 32.71 -38.27 19.55
C ASN A 298 31.33 -38.82 19.15
N LEU A 299 30.74 -39.71 19.96
CA LEU A 299 29.38 -40.21 19.74
C LEU A 299 28.35 -39.07 19.74
N LEU A 300 28.44 -38.16 20.72
CA LEU A 300 27.55 -36.99 20.78
C LEU A 300 27.73 -36.04 19.58
N LEU A 301 28.95 -35.93 19.04
CA LEU A 301 29.20 -35.14 17.83
C LEU A 301 28.52 -35.77 16.61
N ASP A 302 28.62 -37.09 16.47
CA ASP A 302 27.97 -37.83 15.37
C ASP A 302 26.44 -37.70 15.42
N GLU A 303 25.83 -37.87 16.61
CA GLU A 303 24.39 -37.68 16.82
C GLU A 303 23.95 -36.24 16.51
N LEU A 304 24.77 -35.25 16.89
CA LEU A 304 24.49 -33.85 16.62
C LEU A 304 24.57 -33.53 15.12
N GLU A 305 25.50 -34.14 14.38
CA GLU A 305 25.57 -34.05 12.92
C GLU A 305 24.35 -34.69 12.25
N GLU A 306 23.91 -35.85 12.71
CA GLU A 306 22.72 -36.52 12.17
C GLU A 306 21.45 -35.69 12.43
N MET A 307 21.29 -35.14 13.64
CA MET A 307 20.21 -34.20 13.96
C MET A 307 20.25 -32.94 13.09
N LYS A 308 21.44 -32.41 12.76
CA LYS A 308 21.58 -31.27 11.84
C LYS A 308 21.15 -31.65 10.42
N LYS A 309 21.60 -32.81 9.91
CA LYS A 309 21.24 -33.31 8.58
C LYS A 309 19.73 -33.52 8.44
N THR A 310 19.09 -34.15 9.42
CA THR A 310 17.62 -34.37 9.41
C THR A 310 16.83 -33.06 9.50
N LYS A 311 17.24 -32.11 10.35
CA LYS A 311 16.63 -30.76 10.41
C LYS A 311 16.76 -30.02 9.09
N LEU A 312 17.92 -30.09 8.44
CA LEU A 312 18.17 -29.45 7.15
C LEU A 312 17.32 -30.09 6.03
N TYR A 313 17.20 -31.41 6.02
CA TYR A 313 16.33 -32.13 5.09
C TYR A 313 14.86 -31.73 5.23
N LYS A 314 14.32 -31.73 6.46
CA LYS A 314 12.94 -31.27 6.74
C LYS A 314 12.71 -29.82 6.32
N LYS A 315 13.69 -28.94 6.57
CA LYS A 315 13.64 -27.54 6.14
C LYS A 315 13.62 -27.43 4.61
N ASN A 316 14.48 -28.17 3.91
CA ASN A 316 14.52 -28.19 2.44
C ASN A 316 13.22 -28.72 1.84
N GLN A 317 12.62 -29.75 2.43
CA GLN A 317 11.33 -30.28 2.00
C GLN A 317 10.20 -29.25 2.19
N SER A 318 10.18 -28.54 3.33
CA SER A 318 9.22 -27.45 3.58
C SER A 318 9.39 -26.29 2.60
N VAL A 319 10.64 -25.90 2.30
CA VAL A 319 10.95 -24.86 1.31
C VAL A 319 10.51 -25.30 -0.10
N LYS A 320 10.78 -26.55 -0.49
CA LYS A 320 10.34 -27.11 -1.78
C LYS A 320 8.82 -27.09 -1.92
N LYS A 321 8.08 -27.45 -0.87
CA LYS A 321 6.61 -27.38 -0.86
C LYS A 321 6.12 -25.94 -1.04
N LYS A 322 6.68 -24.98 -0.29
CA LYS A 322 6.32 -23.56 -0.42
C LYS A 322 6.67 -22.99 -1.80
N LEU A 323 7.79 -23.42 -2.39
CA LEU A 323 8.17 -23.02 -3.74
C LEU A 323 7.15 -23.50 -4.78
N LEU A 324 6.67 -24.74 -4.65
CA LEU A 324 5.65 -25.30 -5.52
C LEU A 324 4.31 -24.54 -5.40
N GLU A 325 3.87 -24.27 -4.17
CA GLU A 325 2.66 -23.47 -3.91
C GLU A 325 2.76 -22.05 -4.48
N VAL A 326 3.94 -21.42 -4.42
CA VAL A 326 4.17 -20.10 -5.04
C VAL A 326 4.17 -20.18 -6.56
N SER A 327 4.75 -21.24 -7.15
CA SER A 327 4.74 -21.47 -8.59
C SER A 327 3.31 -21.63 -9.11
N GLU A 328 2.49 -22.46 -8.46
CA GLU A 328 1.09 -22.69 -8.84
C GLU A 328 0.26 -21.40 -8.76
N LYS A 329 0.47 -20.59 -7.72
CA LYS A 329 -0.16 -19.27 -7.60
C LYS A 329 0.26 -18.31 -8.71
N ASN A 330 1.53 -18.35 -9.11
CA ASN A 330 2.04 -17.52 -10.19
C ASN A 330 1.40 -17.90 -11.53
N ASP A 331 1.26 -19.20 -11.81
CA ASP A 331 0.60 -19.70 -13.02
C ASP A 331 -0.89 -19.32 -13.06
N GLN A 332 -1.57 -19.34 -11.91
CA GLN A 332 -2.96 -18.86 -11.79
C GLN A 332 -3.06 -17.35 -12.06
N LEU A 333 -2.14 -16.55 -11.53
CA LEU A 333 -2.12 -15.10 -11.77
C LEU A 333 -1.82 -14.76 -13.23
N LEU A 334 -0.94 -15.53 -13.89
CA LEU A 334 -0.67 -15.38 -15.33
C LEU A 334 -1.93 -15.65 -16.16
N LYS A 335 -2.65 -16.75 -15.90
CA LYS A 335 -3.93 -17.05 -16.58
C LYS A 335 -4.97 -15.95 -16.35
N GLN A 336 -5.06 -15.41 -15.14
CA GLN A 336 -5.95 -14.29 -14.84
C GLN A 336 -5.55 -13.03 -15.61
N ALA A 337 -4.25 -12.72 -15.71
CA ALA A 337 -3.77 -11.58 -16.48
C ALA A 337 -4.07 -11.71 -17.97
N GLU A 338 -3.88 -12.90 -18.55
CA GLU A 338 -4.22 -13.19 -19.96
C GLU A 338 -5.72 -12.98 -20.22
N SER A 339 -6.59 -13.55 -19.37
CA SER A 339 -8.05 -13.34 -19.49
C SER A 339 -8.46 -11.87 -19.32
N GLY A 340 -7.77 -11.14 -18.45
CA GLY A 340 -7.97 -9.70 -18.26
C GLY A 340 -7.59 -8.89 -19.51
N GLN A 341 -6.52 -9.30 -20.19
CA GLN A 341 -6.05 -8.67 -21.43
C GLN A 341 -7.03 -8.90 -22.59
N GLU A 342 -7.55 -10.12 -22.75
CA GLU A 342 -8.58 -10.43 -23.75
C GLU A 342 -9.86 -9.60 -23.53
N ASN A 343 -10.31 -9.52 -22.28
CA ASN A 343 -11.46 -8.69 -21.91
C ASN A 343 -11.23 -7.20 -22.20
N HIS A 344 -10.03 -6.69 -21.90
CA HIS A 344 -9.67 -5.31 -22.22
C HIS A 344 -9.68 -5.06 -23.74
N GLU A 345 -9.16 -5.99 -24.55
CA GLU A 345 -9.19 -5.87 -26.00
C GLU A 345 -10.63 -5.84 -26.55
N MET A 346 -11.49 -6.72 -26.03
CA MET A 346 -12.92 -6.75 -26.38
C MET A 346 -13.62 -5.44 -26.01
N LEU A 347 -13.40 -4.92 -24.80
CA LEU A 347 -13.94 -3.63 -24.36
C LEU A 347 -13.41 -2.47 -25.20
N SER A 348 -12.13 -2.48 -25.58
CA SER A 348 -11.53 -1.48 -26.45
C SER A 348 -12.19 -1.48 -27.84
N LYS A 349 -12.43 -2.66 -28.44
CA LYS A 349 -13.19 -2.80 -29.69
C LYS A 349 -14.61 -2.23 -29.55
N LYS A 350 -15.30 -2.51 -28.44
CA LYS A 350 -16.64 -1.98 -28.15
C LYS A 350 -16.65 -0.46 -28.00
N ILE A 351 -15.70 0.12 -27.25
CA ILE A 351 -15.53 1.56 -27.09
C ILE A 351 -15.29 2.23 -28.45
N ASN A 352 -14.45 1.65 -29.30
CA ASN A 352 -14.18 2.19 -30.64
C ASN A 352 -15.43 2.14 -31.53
N SER A 353 -16.25 1.09 -31.43
CA SER A 353 -17.53 1.02 -32.14
C SER A 353 -18.52 2.10 -31.68
N LEU A 354 -18.61 2.34 -30.36
CA LEU A 354 -19.48 3.37 -29.78
C LEU A 354 -19.00 4.78 -30.16
N LYS A 355 -17.69 5.04 -30.13
CA LYS A 355 -17.11 6.30 -30.62
C LYS A 355 -17.47 6.59 -32.07
N ARG A 356 -17.47 5.56 -32.94
CA ARG A 356 -17.90 5.70 -34.34
C ARG A 356 -19.40 6.07 -34.42
N LYS A 357 -20.26 5.39 -33.67
CA LYS A 357 -21.70 5.69 -33.60
C LYS A 357 -21.98 7.12 -33.12
N VAL A 358 -21.32 7.55 -32.04
CA VAL A 358 -21.45 8.92 -31.52
C VAL A 358 -21.00 9.96 -32.56
N LYS A 359 -19.89 9.72 -33.27
CA LYS A 359 -19.46 10.60 -34.37
C LYS A 359 -20.49 10.67 -35.50
N SER A 360 -21.09 9.56 -35.90
CA SER A 360 -22.15 9.56 -36.91
C SER A 360 -23.40 10.31 -36.44
N GLU A 361 -23.81 10.14 -35.18
CA GLU A 361 -24.95 10.87 -34.61
C GLU A 361 -24.69 12.38 -34.52
N GLN A 362 -23.48 12.79 -34.13
CA GLN A 362 -23.09 14.20 -34.11
C GLN A 362 -23.10 14.82 -35.52
N SER A 363 -22.65 14.06 -36.53
CA SER A 363 -22.71 14.47 -37.94
C SER A 363 -24.16 14.59 -38.45
N ILE A 364 -25.02 13.67 -38.03
CA ILE A 364 -26.46 13.74 -38.34
C ILE A 364 -27.08 14.98 -37.66
N LYS A 365 -26.77 15.22 -36.38
CA LYS A 365 -27.29 16.36 -35.61
C LYS A 365 -26.86 17.71 -36.19
N SER A 366 -25.63 17.83 -36.69
CA SER A 366 -25.17 19.06 -37.36
C SER A 366 -25.88 19.28 -38.70
N LYS A 367 -26.12 18.22 -39.49
CA LYS A 367 -26.95 18.29 -40.71
C LYS A 367 -28.38 18.73 -40.42
N TYR A 368 -29.03 18.18 -39.39
CA TYR A 368 -30.37 18.59 -38.97
C TYR A 368 -30.42 20.05 -38.50
N LYS A 369 -29.42 20.50 -37.72
CA LYS A 369 -29.34 21.90 -37.27
C LYS A 369 -29.23 22.87 -38.46
N LYS A 370 -28.45 22.51 -39.47
CA LYS A 370 -28.29 23.32 -40.69
C LYS A 370 -29.61 23.39 -41.49
N LYS A 371 -30.26 22.25 -41.73
CA LYS A 371 -31.60 22.22 -42.37
C LYS A 371 -32.64 23.02 -41.58
N PHE A 372 -32.63 22.94 -40.26
CA PHE A 372 -33.56 23.69 -39.41
C PHE A 372 -33.32 25.20 -39.49
N GLN A 373 -32.06 25.64 -39.58
CA GLN A 373 -31.73 27.06 -39.82
C GLN A 373 -32.18 27.53 -41.20
N GLU A 374 -31.94 26.74 -42.25
CA GLU A 374 -32.41 27.02 -43.62
C GLU A 374 -33.95 27.14 -43.68
N GLN A 375 -34.66 26.28 -42.95
CA GLN A 375 -36.12 26.32 -42.85
C GLN A 375 -36.63 27.55 -42.07
N ARG A 376 -35.87 28.02 -41.07
CA ARG A 376 -36.19 29.23 -40.31
C ARG A 376 -36.02 30.50 -41.14
N THR A 377 -34.99 30.56 -41.99
CA THR A 377 -34.83 31.66 -42.95
C THR A 377 -35.94 31.67 -43.99
N ILE A 378 -36.34 30.51 -44.51
CA ILE A 378 -37.47 30.40 -45.46
C ILE A 378 -38.79 30.87 -44.82
N ASN A 379 -39.04 30.53 -43.55
CA ASN A 379 -40.25 30.98 -42.85
C ASN A 379 -40.21 32.47 -42.47
N SER A 380 -39.01 33.05 -42.27
CA SER A 380 -38.83 34.50 -42.07
C SER A 380 -39.13 35.28 -43.35
N ASP A 381 -38.73 34.75 -44.51
CA ASP A 381 -39.02 35.35 -45.80
C ASP A 381 -40.51 35.22 -46.16
N LEU A 382 -41.16 34.11 -45.77
CA LEU A 382 -42.60 33.90 -46.00
C LEU A 382 -43.49 34.89 -45.23
N ASN A 383 -43.10 35.30 -44.03
CA ASN A 383 -43.84 36.29 -43.24
C ASN A 383 -43.71 37.74 -43.78
N SER A 384 -42.81 37.98 -44.74
CA SER A 384 -42.65 39.29 -45.39
C SER A 384 -43.45 39.43 -46.70
N MET A 385 -44.11 38.36 -47.17
CA MET A 385 -44.80 38.29 -48.46
C MET A 385 -46.34 38.20 -48.36
N LEU A 386 -46.91 38.46 -47.18
CA LEU A 386 -48.36 38.42 -46.96
C LEU A 386 -48.96 39.82 -46.85
N GLU A 387 -48.74 40.65 -47.87
CA GLU A 387 -49.63 41.75 -48.23
C GLU A 387 -49.62 41.89 -49.76
N THR A 388 -50.56 41.22 -50.44
CA THR A 388 -51.52 41.80 -51.40
C THR A 388 -52.30 40.68 -52.09
N ASP A 389 -53.61 40.85 -52.11
CA ASP A 389 -54.59 40.00 -52.79
C ASP A 389 -54.38 40.06 -54.30
N ASP A 390 -53.84 38.97 -54.85
CA ASP A 390 -54.11 38.52 -56.22
C ASP A 390 -54.02 36.99 -56.21
N VAL A 391 -55.05 36.32 -56.75
CA VAL A 391 -55.12 34.85 -56.78
C VAL A 391 -54.18 34.34 -57.89
N THR A 392 -52.89 34.27 -57.60
CA THR A 392 -51.89 33.63 -58.46
C THR A 392 -51.66 32.20 -58.00
N LEU A 393 -51.65 31.22 -58.92
CA LEU A 393 -51.40 29.80 -58.58
C LEU A 393 -49.97 29.57 -58.07
N ARG A 394 -49.06 30.50 -58.35
CA ARG A 394 -47.66 30.50 -57.92
C ARG A 394 -47.35 31.71 -57.05
N THR A 395 -46.37 31.55 -56.15
CA THR A 395 -45.91 32.62 -55.26
C THR A 395 -45.16 33.70 -56.05
N SER A 396 -45.50 34.97 -55.86
CA SER A 396 -44.94 36.14 -56.55
C SER A 396 -43.51 36.46 -56.09
N GLY A 397 -42.51 35.74 -56.61
CA GLY A 397 -41.11 35.99 -56.25
C GLY A 397 -40.18 34.86 -56.66
N SER A 398 -39.84 34.77 -57.94
CA SER A 398 -38.72 33.97 -58.51
C SER A 398 -38.69 32.45 -58.31
N SER A 399 -39.55 31.84 -57.50
CA SER A 399 -39.60 30.39 -57.34
C SER A 399 -40.75 29.80 -58.13
N HIS A 400 -40.50 28.72 -58.88
CA HIS A 400 -41.54 27.92 -59.54
C HIS A 400 -42.46 27.17 -58.55
N ARG A 401 -42.67 27.71 -57.34
CA ARG A 401 -43.46 27.09 -56.28
C ARG A 401 -44.91 27.51 -56.42
N TYR A 402 -45.77 26.51 -56.27
CA TYR A 402 -47.20 26.71 -56.16
C TYR A 402 -47.53 27.29 -54.79
N ASN A 403 -48.58 28.11 -54.74
CA ASN A 403 -49.08 28.68 -53.50
C ASN A 403 -49.60 27.59 -52.54
N ASP A 404 -49.77 27.95 -51.27
CA ASP A 404 -50.18 26.96 -50.26
C ASP A 404 -51.64 26.49 -50.45
N ASN A 405 -52.52 27.30 -51.03
CA ASN A 405 -53.90 26.90 -51.33
C ASN A 405 -53.96 25.76 -52.36
N VAL A 406 -53.13 25.82 -53.41
CA VAL A 406 -52.96 24.76 -54.41
C VAL A 406 -52.39 23.52 -53.72
N ARG A 407 -51.37 23.66 -52.87
CA ARG A 407 -50.78 22.51 -52.15
C ARG A 407 -51.79 21.83 -51.23
N GLN A 408 -52.56 22.60 -50.45
CA GLN A 408 -53.64 22.09 -49.60
C GLN A 408 -54.73 21.38 -50.41
N THR A 409 -55.10 21.94 -51.57
CA THR A 409 -56.07 21.31 -52.49
C THR A 409 -55.55 19.95 -52.97
N TYR A 410 -54.27 19.85 -53.32
CA TYR A 410 -53.66 18.58 -53.72
C TYR A 410 -53.57 17.59 -52.55
N TYR A 411 -53.29 18.04 -51.33
CA TYR A 411 -53.34 17.18 -50.14
C TYR A 411 -54.73 16.62 -49.89
N ALA A 412 -55.77 17.45 -49.98
CA ALA A 412 -57.16 17.02 -49.80
C ALA A 412 -57.59 16.05 -50.91
N LEU A 413 -57.27 16.34 -52.17
CA LEU A 413 -57.60 15.44 -53.29
C LEU A 413 -56.96 14.06 -53.15
N GLN A 414 -55.70 14.00 -52.73
CA GLN A 414 -54.98 12.74 -52.58
C GLN A 414 -55.34 12.00 -51.29
N GLY A 415 -55.43 12.71 -50.17
CA GLY A 415 -55.62 12.12 -48.84
C GLY A 415 -57.07 11.87 -48.47
N GLU A 416 -57.98 12.79 -48.83
CA GLU A 416 -59.40 12.69 -48.44
C GLU A 416 -60.26 12.11 -49.57
N ALA A 417 -60.03 12.55 -50.80
CA ALA A 417 -60.81 12.11 -51.96
C ALA A 417 -60.19 10.91 -52.70
N ASN A 418 -59.06 10.37 -52.24
CA ASN A 418 -58.35 9.22 -52.83
C ASN A 418 -58.07 9.35 -54.33
N VAL A 419 -57.83 10.57 -54.82
CA VAL A 419 -57.51 10.83 -56.22
C VAL A 419 -56.03 10.55 -56.45
N ALA A 420 -55.73 9.67 -57.42
CA ALA A 420 -54.34 9.39 -57.80
C ALA A 420 -53.61 10.69 -58.20
N ALA A 421 -52.33 10.82 -57.81
CA ALA A 421 -51.54 12.03 -58.07
C ALA A 421 -51.50 12.43 -59.55
N THR A 422 -51.57 11.45 -60.45
CA THR A 422 -51.63 11.63 -61.92
C THR A 422 -52.93 12.26 -62.41
N ASN A 423 -54.01 12.19 -61.63
CA ASN A 423 -55.34 12.66 -61.99
C ASN A 423 -55.77 13.93 -61.24
N CYS A 424 -55.02 14.37 -60.22
CA CYS A 424 -55.39 15.54 -59.40
C CYS A 424 -55.60 16.80 -60.24
N SER A 425 -54.71 17.10 -61.18
CA SER A 425 -54.81 18.28 -62.04
C SER A 425 -56.04 18.24 -62.95
N LYS A 426 -56.36 17.06 -63.50
CA LYS A 426 -57.56 16.85 -64.32
C LYS A 426 -58.83 17.05 -63.51
N VAL A 427 -58.87 16.59 -62.25
CA VAL A 427 -60.02 16.80 -61.38
C VAL A 427 -60.23 18.30 -61.12
N ILE A 428 -59.16 19.03 -60.84
CA ILE A 428 -59.21 20.49 -60.64
C ILE A 428 -59.70 21.19 -61.92
N GLU A 429 -59.21 20.82 -63.10
CA GLU A 429 -59.66 21.36 -64.39
C GLU A 429 -61.15 21.08 -64.63
N ILE A 430 -61.61 19.84 -64.41
CA ILE A 430 -63.01 19.46 -64.57
C ILE A 430 -63.89 20.29 -63.63
N VAL A 431 -63.51 20.40 -62.36
CA VAL A 431 -64.26 21.17 -61.36
C VAL A 431 -64.30 22.67 -61.72
N ALA A 432 -63.17 23.26 -62.11
CA ALA A 432 -63.08 24.66 -62.49
C ALA A 432 -63.90 24.98 -63.75
N ASN A 433 -63.81 24.13 -64.76
CA ASN A 433 -64.53 24.32 -66.01
C ASN A 433 -66.04 24.12 -65.84
N HIS A 434 -66.47 23.03 -65.17
CA HIS A 434 -67.89 22.68 -65.10
C HIS A 434 -68.68 23.38 -63.99
N LEU A 435 -68.06 23.70 -62.85
CA LEU A 435 -68.75 24.37 -61.75
C LEU A 435 -68.57 25.89 -61.76
N PHE A 436 -67.44 26.37 -62.30
CA PHE A 436 -67.06 27.79 -62.20
C PHE A 436 -66.82 28.47 -63.55
N ASN A 437 -67.01 27.78 -64.69
CA ASN A 437 -66.75 28.29 -66.04
C ASN A 437 -65.39 29.00 -66.16
N THR A 438 -64.38 28.50 -65.44
CA THR A 438 -63.07 29.13 -65.35
C THR A 438 -62.02 28.19 -65.93
N GLU A 439 -61.33 28.63 -66.98
CA GLU A 439 -60.16 27.95 -67.52
C GLU A 439 -58.88 28.48 -66.86
N PHE A 440 -57.96 27.58 -66.50
CA PHE A 440 -56.68 27.97 -65.92
C PHE A 440 -55.71 28.43 -67.02
N ASN A 441 -55.26 29.68 -66.94
CA ASN A 441 -54.24 30.24 -67.84
C ASN A 441 -52.81 29.80 -67.46
N GLU A 442 -52.59 29.39 -66.21
CA GLU A 442 -51.30 28.88 -65.74
C GLU A 442 -51.32 27.36 -65.63
N SER A 443 -50.16 26.72 -65.86
CA SER A 443 -50.05 25.26 -65.76
C SER A 443 -50.27 24.79 -64.32
N LEU A 444 -51.25 23.93 -64.10
CA LEU A 444 -51.41 23.20 -62.84
C LEU A 444 -50.20 22.30 -62.54
N PRO A 445 -49.99 21.90 -61.28
CA PRO A 445 -48.94 20.96 -60.90
C PRO A 445 -48.92 19.70 -61.78
N SER A 446 -47.74 19.32 -62.26
CA SER A 446 -47.55 18.05 -62.99
C SER A 446 -47.73 16.86 -62.05
N ALA A 447 -47.96 15.65 -62.59
CA ALA A 447 -48.04 14.43 -61.78
C ALA A 447 -46.83 14.21 -60.86
N SER A 448 -45.62 14.54 -61.34
CA SER A 448 -44.40 14.49 -60.53
C SER A 448 -44.42 15.51 -59.39
N THR A 449 -44.91 16.72 -59.66
CA THR A 449 -45.05 17.76 -58.63
C THR A 449 -46.11 17.39 -57.59
N ALA A 450 -47.24 16.83 -58.05
CA ALA A 450 -48.31 16.32 -57.19
C ALA A 450 -47.81 15.16 -56.30
N LEU A 451 -46.93 14.30 -56.81
CA LEU A 451 -46.28 13.25 -56.02
C LEU A 451 -45.30 13.84 -54.99
N ASN A 452 -44.56 14.89 -55.35
CA ASN A 452 -43.70 15.59 -54.41
C ASN A 452 -44.48 16.23 -53.26
N PHE A 453 -45.68 16.77 -53.54
CA PHE A 453 -46.60 17.22 -52.51
C PHE A 453 -47.00 16.06 -51.58
N SER A 454 -47.39 14.91 -52.12
CA SER A 454 -47.69 13.72 -51.31
C SER A 454 -46.53 13.32 -50.38
N ASN A 455 -45.31 13.29 -50.93
CA ASN A 455 -44.10 12.96 -50.17
C ASN A 455 -43.82 13.97 -49.04
N GLU A 456 -44.02 15.25 -49.32
CA GLU A 456 -43.91 16.30 -48.31
C GLU A 456 -44.97 16.14 -47.21
N ALA A 457 -46.24 15.91 -47.56
CA ALA A 457 -47.30 15.67 -46.60
C ALA A 457 -46.99 14.49 -45.69
N ASN A 458 -46.43 13.41 -46.26
CA ASN A 458 -45.97 12.24 -45.48
C ASN A 458 -44.83 12.58 -44.52
N ILE A 459 -43.90 13.45 -44.90
CA ILE A 459 -42.82 13.91 -44.01
C ILE A 459 -43.41 14.74 -42.86
N ILE A 460 -44.33 15.66 -43.17
CA ILE A 460 -45.01 16.50 -42.18
C ILE A 460 -45.80 15.62 -41.20
N ALA A 461 -46.56 14.64 -41.70
CA ALA A 461 -47.31 13.71 -40.88
C ALA A 461 -46.39 12.93 -39.92
N LYS A 462 -45.26 12.39 -40.41
CA LYS A 462 -44.27 11.70 -39.55
C LYS A 462 -43.70 12.61 -38.47
N GLN A 463 -43.46 13.88 -38.79
CA GLN A 463 -42.97 14.87 -37.82
C GLN A 463 -44.03 15.22 -36.77
N GLN A 464 -45.30 15.31 -37.17
CA GLN A 464 -46.42 15.50 -36.24
C GLN A 464 -46.54 14.31 -35.28
N VAL A 465 -46.47 13.08 -35.79
CA VAL A 465 -46.49 11.88 -34.95
C VAL A 465 -45.33 11.88 -33.96
N ALA A 466 -44.11 12.18 -34.40
CA ALA A 466 -42.95 12.28 -33.51
C ALA A 466 -43.12 13.36 -32.42
N THR A 467 -43.74 14.49 -32.77
CA THR A 467 -44.02 15.58 -31.83
C THR A 467 -45.04 15.16 -30.78
N GLU A 468 -46.11 14.47 -31.20
CA GLU A 468 -47.14 13.94 -30.31
C GLU A 468 -46.60 12.85 -29.38
N ILE A 469 -45.72 11.97 -29.86
CA ILE A 469 -45.03 10.98 -29.02
C ILE A 469 -44.20 11.69 -27.93
N LEU A 470 -43.44 12.72 -28.29
CA LEU A 470 -42.60 13.46 -27.34
C LEU A 470 -43.42 14.26 -26.32
N ALA A 471 -44.62 14.70 -26.71
CA ALA A 471 -45.52 15.47 -25.85
C ALA A 471 -46.31 14.59 -24.86
N ASN A 472 -46.41 13.27 -25.09
CA ASN A 472 -47.21 12.36 -24.28
C ASN A 472 -46.31 11.41 -23.47
N ASN A 473 -46.53 11.34 -22.15
CA ASN A 473 -45.76 10.44 -21.26
C ASN A 473 -46.07 8.95 -21.51
N HIS A 474 -47.24 8.65 -22.08
CA HIS A 474 -47.70 7.30 -22.34
C HIS A 474 -48.36 7.23 -23.72
N PHE A 475 -47.94 6.22 -24.48
CA PHE A 475 -48.53 5.84 -25.76
C PHE A 475 -48.42 4.32 -25.91
N THR A 476 -49.32 3.73 -26.67
CA THR A 476 -49.30 2.31 -27.02
C THR A 476 -49.07 2.17 -28.51
N PHE A 477 -48.22 1.24 -28.89
CA PHE A 477 -48.02 0.86 -30.28
C PHE A 477 -48.95 -0.30 -30.60
N ALA A 478 -49.76 -0.14 -31.65
CA ALA A 478 -50.69 -1.15 -32.11
C ALA A 478 -50.46 -1.40 -33.61
N CYS A 479 -50.65 -2.65 -34.00
CA CYS A 479 -50.54 -3.09 -35.38
C CYS A 479 -51.84 -3.77 -35.77
N ASP A 480 -52.27 -3.52 -37.00
CA ASP A 480 -53.34 -4.28 -37.65
C ASP A 480 -52.80 -4.85 -38.97
N ALA A 481 -53.25 -6.03 -39.35
CA ALA A 481 -52.79 -6.69 -40.58
C ALA A 481 -53.97 -7.03 -41.47
N THR A 482 -53.89 -6.67 -42.74
CA THR A 482 -54.92 -6.96 -43.75
C THR A 482 -54.28 -7.50 -45.02
N SER A 483 -54.98 -8.41 -45.69
CA SER A 483 -54.55 -8.96 -46.98
C SER A 483 -55.41 -8.37 -48.11
N ARG A 484 -54.78 -7.85 -49.17
CA ARG A 484 -55.47 -7.32 -50.35
C ARG A 484 -54.67 -7.63 -51.61
N GLN A 485 -55.33 -8.14 -52.65
CA GLN A 485 -54.72 -8.38 -53.97
C GLN A 485 -53.42 -9.22 -53.92
N LYS A 486 -53.40 -10.31 -53.14
CA LYS A 486 -52.21 -11.17 -52.92
C LYS A 486 -51.03 -10.46 -52.24
N ALA A 487 -51.25 -9.34 -51.57
CA ALA A 487 -50.26 -8.69 -50.73
C ALA A 487 -50.81 -8.57 -49.30
N HIS A 488 -49.94 -8.84 -48.32
CA HIS A 488 -50.20 -8.67 -46.89
C HIS A 488 -49.66 -7.32 -46.45
N TYR A 489 -50.54 -6.48 -45.94
CA TYR A 489 -50.23 -5.15 -45.46
C TYR A 489 -50.33 -5.12 -43.94
N LEU A 490 -49.31 -4.58 -43.30
CA LEU A 490 -49.30 -4.27 -41.88
C LEU A 490 -49.53 -2.76 -41.71
N GLU A 491 -50.66 -2.39 -41.14
CA GLU A 491 -50.86 -1.07 -40.58
C GLU A 491 -50.16 -0.96 -39.23
N GLN A 492 -49.43 0.12 -39.04
CA GLN A 492 -48.85 0.48 -37.75
C GLN A 492 -49.50 1.79 -37.29
N HIS A 493 -49.95 1.84 -36.05
CA HIS A 493 -50.51 3.06 -35.47
C HIS A 493 -50.17 3.21 -34.00
N ILE A 494 -50.22 4.43 -33.51
CA ILE A 494 -49.94 4.80 -32.13
C ILE A 494 -51.22 5.29 -31.48
N VAL A 495 -51.57 4.70 -30.34
CA VAL A 495 -52.69 5.13 -29.50
C VAL A 495 -52.14 5.97 -28.37
N LEU A 496 -52.50 7.25 -28.34
CA LEU A 496 -52.10 8.18 -27.31
C LEU A 496 -52.96 8.03 -26.05
N SER A 497 -52.46 8.52 -24.92
CA SER A 497 -53.17 8.51 -23.63
C SER A 497 -54.54 9.21 -23.64
N ASN A 498 -54.76 10.14 -24.57
CA ASN A 498 -56.03 10.84 -24.78
C ASN A 498 -57.02 10.07 -25.68
N GLY A 499 -56.70 8.83 -26.07
CA GLY A 499 -57.51 7.99 -26.95
C GLY A 499 -57.41 8.34 -28.44
N LYS A 500 -56.59 9.32 -28.84
CA LYS A 500 -56.34 9.60 -30.26
C LYS A 500 -55.42 8.54 -30.86
N THR A 501 -55.78 8.09 -32.06
CA THR A 501 -54.96 7.17 -32.85
C THR A 501 -54.26 7.92 -33.98
N LEU A 502 -52.96 7.72 -34.10
CA LEU A 502 -52.12 8.29 -35.15
C LEU A 502 -51.56 7.17 -36.02
N SER A 503 -51.91 7.15 -37.31
CA SER A 503 -51.39 6.15 -38.25
C SER A 503 -49.93 6.46 -38.61
N LEU A 504 -49.09 5.43 -38.61
CA LEU A 504 -47.71 5.45 -39.11
C LEU A 504 -47.62 4.99 -40.57
N GLY A 505 -48.76 4.57 -41.14
CA GLY A 505 -48.89 4.08 -42.50
C GLY A 505 -48.96 2.56 -42.59
N PHE A 506 -49.07 2.10 -43.82
CA PHE A 506 -49.13 0.69 -44.19
C PHE A 506 -47.79 0.27 -44.80
N SER A 507 -47.30 -0.90 -44.41
CA SER A 507 -46.15 -1.56 -45.04
C SER A 507 -46.59 -2.91 -45.59
N GLU A 508 -46.29 -3.17 -46.86
CA GLU A 508 -46.38 -4.53 -47.40
C GLU A 508 -45.30 -5.40 -46.74
N ILE A 509 -45.71 -6.49 -46.09
CA ILE A 509 -44.83 -7.38 -45.31
C ILE A 509 -44.61 -8.74 -45.99
N ALA A 510 -45.51 -9.15 -46.87
CA ALA A 510 -45.40 -10.37 -47.65
C ALA A 510 -46.27 -10.28 -48.91
N SER A 511 -45.84 -10.89 -50.00
CA SER A 511 -46.69 -11.23 -51.14
C SER A 511 -47.11 -12.70 -51.03
N ASP A 512 -48.35 -13.02 -51.37
CA ASP A 512 -48.83 -14.39 -51.58
C ASP A 512 -48.28 -14.94 -52.91
N ASP A 513 -46.96 -14.97 -53.01
CA ASP A 513 -46.23 -15.67 -54.06
C ASP A 513 -45.83 -17.03 -53.49
N SER A 514 -46.25 -18.11 -54.18
CA SER A 514 -46.07 -19.51 -53.76
C SER A 514 -44.61 -19.94 -53.49
N GLU A 515 -43.63 -19.08 -53.77
CA GLU A 515 -42.21 -19.30 -53.48
C GLU A 515 -41.83 -19.05 -52.00
N THR A 516 -42.63 -18.31 -51.22
CA THR A 516 -42.27 -17.96 -49.82
C THR A 516 -42.79 -18.94 -48.76
N LEU A 517 -43.47 -20.02 -49.16
CA LEU A 517 -44.08 -21.00 -48.24
C LEU A 517 -43.24 -22.26 -47.96
N LEU A 518 -41.99 -22.36 -48.43
CA LEU A 518 -41.13 -23.51 -48.16
C LEU A 518 -39.65 -23.11 -47.97
N GLU A 519 -39.27 -22.84 -46.72
CA GLU A 519 -37.99 -23.28 -46.11
C GLU A 519 -38.12 -23.37 -44.58
#